data_AF-A0A5B9MGX5-F1
#
_entry.id   AF-A0A5B9MGX5-F1
#
_cell.length_a   1.000
_cell.length_b   1.000
_cell.length_c   1.000
_cell.angle_alpha   90.00
_cell.angle_beta   90.00
_cell.angle_gamma   90.00
#
_symmetry.space_group_name_H-M   'P 1'
#
loop_
_entity.id
_entity.type
_entity.pdbx_description
1 polymer ?
#
loop_
_entity_poly.entity_id
_entity_poly.type
_entity_poly.pdbx_seq_one_letter_code
_entity_poly.pdbx_strand_id
1 'polypeptide(L)'
;MIDQVCTPVTVEFDDASVADFFDDQVDEGRSPEQFARIWIHTHPGSCPSPSGTDEETFERCFGSADWAVMFILARHGATYGRLKFNTGPGVETQLRRKIDYSAPFAATDHDLWSTEYARRVTVLDPFAMRHGTLPDSNPREFRPDSPDMGASWEDSLWHASEWVAS
;
A
#
# COMPACT_ATOMS: atom_id res chain seq x y z
N MET A 1 5.94 15.40 2.61
CA MET A 1 5.36 14.04 2.66
C MET A 1 5.31 13.53 1.23
N ILE A 2 5.60 12.25 1.04
CA ILE A 2 5.98 11.63 -0.23
C ILE A 2 4.75 11.24 -1.06
N ASP A 3 4.69 11.71 -2.31
CA ASP A 3 3.66 11.29 -3.27
C ASP A 3 3.88 9.85 -3.74
N GLN A 4 2.78 9.15 -4.02
CA GLN A 4 2.78 7.72 -4.31
C GLN A 4 1.85 7.38 -5.46
N VAL A 5 2.29 6.44 -6.28
CA VAL A 5 1.48 5.83 -7.34
C VAL A 5 1.18 4.38 -6.96
N CYS A 6 -0.10 4.07 -6.84
CA CYS A 6 -0.55 2.76 -6.38
C CYS A 6 -1.42 2.08 -7.43
N THR A 7 -1.20 0.78 -7.61
CA THR A 7 -2.18 -0.14 -8.20
C THR A 7 -2.64 -1.12 -7.12
N PRO A 8 -3.64 -1.99 -7.37
CA PRO A 8 -4.00 -3.03 -6.41
C PRO A 8 -2.85 -3.99 -6.04
N VAL A 9 -1.73 -4.00 -6.75
CA VAL A 9 -0.61 -4.92 -6.49
C VAL A 9 0.76 -4.25 -6.45
N THR A 10 0.83 -2.93 -6.67
CA THR A 10 2.11 -2.18 -6.66
C THR A 10 1.96 -0.88 -5.91
N VAL A 11 3.05 -0.49 -5.26
CA VAL A 11 3.26 0.84 -4.69
C VAL A 11 4.61 1.31 -5.20
N GLU A 12 4.64 2.54 -5.71
CA GLU A 12 5.87 3.21 -6.13
C GLU A 12 5.88 4.62 -5.52
N PHE A 13 6.98 4.97 -4.85
CA PHE A 13 7.20 6.34 -4.40
C PHE A 13 7.69 7.19 -5.55
N ASP A 14 7.16 8.41 -5.66
CA ASP A 14 7.70 9.40 -6.59
C ASP A 14 9.08 9.87 -6.13
N ASP A 15 10.09 9.69 -6.99
CA ASP A 15 11.50 9.95 -6.64
C ASP A 15 11.75 11.42 -6.25
N ALA A 16 11.06 12.37 -6.89
CA ALA A 16 11.17 13.78 -6.53
C ALA A 16 10.60 14.03 -5.13
N SER A 17 9.45 13.45 -4.82
CA SER A 17 8.81 13.58 -3.51
C SER A 17 9.58 12.89 -2.38
N VAL A 18 10.31 11.80 -2.69
CA VAL A 18 11.24 11.16 -1.73
C VAL A 18 12.42 12.09 -1.47
N ALA A 19 13.04 12.63 -2.53
CA ALA A 19 14.16 13.55 -2.40
C ALA A 19 13.76 14.81 -1.62
N ASP A 20 12.63 15.43 -1.94
CA ASP A 20 12.10 16.60 -1.24
C ASP A 20 11.85 16.29 0.24
N PHE A 21 11.29 15.12 0.56
CA PHE A 21 11.12 14.72 1.95
C PHE A 21 12.45 14.52 2.66
N PHE A 22 13.47 13.96 2.00
CA PHE A 22 14.79 13.82 2.61
C PHE A 22 15.47 15.18 2.83
N ASP A 23 15.36 16.10 1.87
CA ASP A 23 15.89 17.46 1.97
C ASP A 23 15.19 18.24 3.09
N ASP A 24 13.86 18.19 3.18
CA ASP A 24 13.09 18.80 4.27
C ASP A 24 13.57 18.29 5.64
N GLN A 25 13.80 16.98 5.77
CA GLN A 25 14.24 16.38 7.02
C GLN A 25 15.70 16.75 7.37
N VAL A 26 16.57 16.90 6.37
CA VAL A 26 17.96 17.37 6.52
C VAL A 26 18.01 18.85 6.90
N ASP A 27 17.16 19.69 6.29
CA ASP A 27 16.99 21.10 6.65
C ASP A 27 16.48 21.25 8.10
N GLU A 28 15.65 20.31 8.55
CA GLU A 28 15.23 20.17 9.95
C GLU A 28 16.31 19.55 10.86
N GLY A 29 17.51 19.29 10.33
CA GLY A 29 18.69 18.83 11.06
C GLY A 29 18.69 17.33 11.38
N ARG A 30 17.86 16.53 10.72
CA ARG A 30 17.78 15.07 10.93
C ARG A 30 18.65 14.33 9.93
N SER A 31 19.30 13.26 10.37
CA SER A 31 19.93 12.30 9.46
C SER A 31 18.89 11.31 8.90
N PRO A 32 19.11 10.74 7.70
CA PRO A 32 18.21 9.72 7.10
C PRO A 32 17.82 8.58 8.05
N GLU A 33 18.78 8.19 8.90
CA GLU A 33 18.64 7.22 9.97
C GLU A 33 17.55 7.54 11.01
N GLN A 34 17.14 8.80 11.13
CA GLN A 34 16.17 9.26 12.12
C GLN A 34 14.74 9.25 11.59
N PHE A 35 14.52 9.18 10.27
CA PHE A 35 13.19 9.38 9.70
C PHE A 35 12.79 8.37 8.62
N ALA A 36 13.71 7.58 8.05
CA ALA A 36 13.42 6.69 6.92
C ALA A 36 13.79 5.22 7.18
N ARG A 37 13.58 4.70 8.40
CA ARG A 37 14.01 3.32 8.73
C ARG A 37 12.92 2.26 8.71
N ILE A 38 11.65 2.65 8.68
CA ILE A 38 10.53 1.71 8.74
C ILE A 38 9.60 2.00 7.58
N TRP A 39 9.46 1.04 6.69
CA TRP A 39 8.49 1.05 5.62
C TRP A 39 7.35 0.08 5.93
N ILE A 40 6.12 0.60 5.93
CA ILE A 40 4.90 -0.17 6.16
C ILE A 40 3.98 0.01 4.96
N HIS A 41 3.51 -1.09 4.37
CA HIS A 41 2.52 -1.05 3.30
C HIS A 41 1.52 -2.19 3.39
N THR A 42 0.43 -2.09 2.63
CA THR A 42 -0.69 -3.04 2.68
C THR A 42 -0.82 -3.84 1.40
N HIS A 43 -1.11 -5.14 1.52
CA HIS A 43 -1.53 -5.97 0.40
C HIS A 43 -3.05 -6.17 0.45
N PRO A 44 -3.79 -5.87 -0.64
CA PRO A 44 -5.24 -6.08 -0.66
C PRO A 44 -5.62 -7.56 -0.78
N GLY A 45 -4.67 -8.45 -1.05
CA GLY A 45 -4.86 -9.90 -0.98
C GLY A 45 -4.65 -10.48 0.43
N SER A 46 -4.69 -11.80 0.55
CA SER A 46 -4.38 -12.53 1.80
C SER A 46 -2.90 -12.84 1.99
N CYS A 47 -2.08 -12.62 0.95
CA CYS A 47 -0.65 -12.93 0.99
C CYS A 47 0.14 -11.72 1.50
N PRO A 48 0.82 -11.82 2.65
CA PRO A 48 1.67 -10.76 3.15
C PRO A 48 3.10 -10.85 2.63
N SER A 49 3.47 -11.87 1.85
CA SER A 49 4.83 -12.01 1.34
C SER A 49 5.15 -10.88 0.35
N PRO A 50 6.39 -10.36 0.36
CA PRO A 50 6.80 -9.33 -0.58
C PRO A 50 6.74 -9.84 -2.02
N SER A 51 6.27 -8.98 -2.92
CA SER A 51 6.38 -9.11 -4.36
C SER A 51 7.78 -8.71 -4.85
N GLY A 52 8.09 -8.96 -6.13
CA GLY A 52 9.35 -8.50 -6.72
C GLY A 52 9.50 -6.96 -6.68
N THR A 53 8.40 -6.23 -6.85
CA THR A 53 8.38 -4.77 -6.75
C THR A 53 8.65 -4.29 -5.32
N ASP A 54 8.16 -5.00 -4.31
CA ASP A 54 8.44 -4.67 -2.90
C ASP A 54 9.93 -4.86 -2.59
N GLU A 55 10.53 -5.95 -3.08
CA GLU A 55 11.95 -6.23 -2.92
C GLU A 55 12.83 -5.16 -3.59
N GLU A 56 12.51 -4.80 -4.84
CA GLU A 56 13.23 -3.76 -5.59
C GLU A 56 13.12 -2.39 -4.90
N THR A 57 11.91 -2.01 -4.49
CA THR A 57 11.67 -0.74 -3.79
C THR A 57 12.42 -0.69 -2.47
N PHE A 58 12.42 -1.79 -1.70
CA PHE A 58 13.12 -1.84 -0.43
C PHE A 58 14.63 -1.71 -0.58
N GLU A 59 15.22 -2.40 -1.57
CA GLU A 59 16.64 -2.27 -1.84
C GLU A 59 17.01 -0.87 -2.33
N ARG A 60 16.21 -0.31 -3.24
CA ARG A 60 16.45 1.01 -3.82
C ARG A 60 16.35 2.14 -2.79
N CYS A 61 15.32 2.12 -1.95
CA CYS A 61 15.03 3.21 -1.02
C CYS A 61 15.70 3.05 0.35
N PHE A 62 15.98 1.81 0.79
CA PHE A 62 16.43 1.52 2.15
C PHE A 62 17.69 0.65 2.20
N GLY A 63 18.21 0.17 1.07
CA GLY A 63 19.34 -0.75 1.01
C GLY A 63 20.65 -0.18 1.57
N SER A 64 20.81 1.14 1.63
CA SER A 64 21.99 1.81 2.19
C SER A 64 21.89 2.15 3.69
N ALA A 65 20.73 1.96 4.34
CA ALA A 65 20.55 2.29 5.75
C ALA A 65 21.26 1.28 6.65
N ASP A 66 21.83 1.70 7.79
CA ASP A 66 22.44 0.76 8.77
C ASP A 66 21.47 -0.35 9.19
N TRP A 67 20.20 0.01 9.31
CA TRP A 67 19.11 -0.93 9.43
C TRP A 67 17.83 -0.35 8.85
N ALA A 68 16.98 -1.25 8.32
CA ALA A 68 15.67 -0.92 7.80
C ALA A 68 14.68 -2.06 8.05
N VAL A 69 13.40 -1.70 8.21
CA VAL A 69 12.30 -2.65 8.37
C VAL A 69 11.33 -2.50 7.21
N MET A 70 11.00 -3.62 6.57
CA MET A 70 9.81 -3.75 5.72
C MET A 70 8.73 -4.45 6.53
N PHE A 71 7.52 -3.90 6.55
CA PHE A 71 6.36 -4.51 7.19
C PHE A 71 5.15 -4.48 6.26
N ILE A 72 4.59 -5.65 5.98
CA ILE A 72 3.45 -5.82 5.10
C ILE A 72 2.25 -6.25 5.93
N LEU A 73 1.13 -5.55 5.76
CA LEU A 73 -0.17 -5.94 6.30
C LEU A 73 -1.09 -6.39 5.17
N ALA A 74 -1.43 -7.67 5.15
CA ALA A 74 -2.42 -8.25 4.25
C ALA A 74 -3.80 -8.35 4.90
N ARG A 75 -4.83 -8.66 4.09
CA ARG A 75 -6.20 -8.87 4.58
C ARG A 75 -6.26 -9.89 5.70
N HIS A 76 -7.23 -9.71 6.59
CA HIS A 76 -7.47 -10.54 7.78
C HIS A 76 -6.30 -10.54 8.79
N GLY A 77 -5.43 -9.53 8.73
CA GLY A 77 -4.34 -9.38 9.68
C GLY A 77 -3.17 -10.34 9.46
N ALA A 78 -3.04 -10.93 8.28
CA ALA A 78 -1.81 -11.62 7.90
C ALA A 78 -0.68 -10.60 7.73
N THR A 79 0.52 -10.87 8.22
CA THR A 79 1.64 -9.91 8.12
C THR A 79 2.96 -10.56 7.78
N TYR A 80 3.82 -9.77 7.19
CA TYR A 80 5.23 -10.04 7.00
C TYR A 80 6.02 -8.90 7.61
N GLY A 81 7.13 -9.22 8.25
CA GLY A 81 8.05 -8.23 8.77
C GLY A 81 9.46 -8.72 8.53
N ARG A 82 10.31 -7.91 7.91
CA ARG A 82 11.73 -8.20 7.73
C ARG A 82 12.54 -7.03 8.25
N LEU A 83 13.55 -7.35 9.06
CA LEU A 83 14.60 -6.43 9.47
C LEU A 83 15.86 -6.76 8.68
N LYS A 84 16.39 -5.75 8.00
CA LYS A 84 17.70 -5.77 7.36
C LYS A 84 18.65 -4.92 8.20
N PHE A 85 19.80 -5.47 8.54
CA PHE A 85 20.94 -4.77 9.11
C PHE A 85 22.08 -4.81 8.11
N ASN A 86 22.69 -3.66 7.86
CA ASN A 86 23.89 -3.51 7.03
C ASN A 86 25.16 -3.29 7.86
N THR A 87 25.02 -3.05 9.17
CA THR A 87 26.18 -2.97 10.08
C THR A 87 26.78 -4.37 10.32
N GLY A 88 28.08 -4.53 10.04
CA GLY A 88 28.79 -5.80 10.21
C GLY A 88 28.66 -6.73 8.99
N PRO A 89 28.56 -8.06 9.14
CA PRO A 89 28.46 -8.98 8.00
C PRO A 89 27.14 -8.86 7.20
N GLY A 90 26.25 -7.96 7.60
CA GLY A 90 24.88 -7.87 7.12
C GLY A 90 24.03 -9.01 7.67
N VAL A 91 22.81 -8.74 8.10
CA VAL A 91 21.85 -9.79 8.44
C VAL A 91 20.44 -9.39 8.05
N GLU A 92 19.70 -10.37 7.53
CA GLU A 92 18.26 -10.24 7.32
C GLU A 92 17.54 -11.26 8.20
N THR A 93 16.52 -10.79 8.93
CA THR A 93 15.74 -11.65 9.81
C THR A 93 14.26 -11.34 9.73
N GLN A 94 13.43 -12.38 9.77
CA GLN A 94 11.99 -12.24 9.82
C GLN A 94 11.54 -11.88 11.24
N LEU A 95 10.80 -10.79 11.36
CA LEU A 95 10.29 -10.29 12.62
C LEU A 95 9.03 -11.05 13.04
N ARG A 96 8.93 -11.33 14.34
CA ARG A 96 7.66 -11.76 14.96
C ARG A 96 6.85 -10.53 15.35
N ARG A 97 5.58 -10.48 14.93
CA ARG A 97 4.66 -9.40 15.27
C ARG A 97 3.95 -9.67 16.60
N LYS A 98 3.85 -8.65 17.44
CA LYS A 98 2.90 -8.56 18.56
C LYS A 98 2.20 -7.21 18.47
N ILE A 99 0.88 -7.18 18.60
CA ILE A 99 0.12 -5.93 18.74
C ILE A 99 0.03 -5.61 20.22
N ASP A 100 0.41 -4.41 20.60
CA ASP A 100 0.30 -3.92 21.96
C ASP A 100 -0.87 -2.94 22.07
N TYR A 101 -1.94 -3.35 22.74
CA TYR A 101 -3.13 -2.54 23.01
C TYR A 101 -3.08 -1.87 24.39
N SER A 102 -1.97 -1.97 25.12
CA SER A 102 -1.88 -1.43 26.47
C SER A 102 -1.83 0.10 26.53
N ALA A 103 -1.50 0.76 25.42
CA ALA A 103 -1.42 2.21 25.33
C ALA A 103 -2.58 2.79 24.51
N PRO A 104 -3.22 3.88 24.97
CA PRO A 104 -4.17 4.62 24.15
C PRO A 104 -3.44 5.32 23.00
N PHE A 105 -3.97 5.21 21.77
CA PHE A 105 -3.46 5.93 20.61
C PHE A 105 -4.25 7.24 20.41
N ALA A 106 -3.84 8.28 21.14
CA ALA A 106 -4.54 9.58 21.17
C ALA A 106 -4.44 10.38 19.86
N ALA A 107 -3.59 9.97 18.93
CA ALA A 107 -3.34 10.66 17.65
C ALA A 107 -4.28 10.22 16.51
N THR A 108 -5.34 9.46 16.81
CA THR A 108 -6.32 9.04 15.81
C THR A 108 -7.20 10.23 15.39
N ASP A 109 -6.92 10.82 14.23
CA ASP A 109 -7.79 11.82 13.59
C ASP A 109 -8.20 11.30 12.21
N HIS A 110 -9.31 10.57 12.17
CA HIS A 110 -9.76 9.88 10.97
C HIS A 110 -10.12 10.84 9.83
N ASP A 111 -10.68 12.02 10.14
CA ASP A 111 -11.10 12.99 9.13
C ASP A 111 -9.87 13.64 8.46
N LEU A 112 -8.85 13.96 9.27
CA LEU A 112 -7.57 14.47 8.77
C LEU A 112 -6.88 13.42 7.89
N TRP A 113 -6.84 12.15 8.32
CA TRP A 113 -6.24 11.07 7.54
C TRP A 113 -6.97 10.81 6.23
N SER A 114 -8.31 10.82 6.21
CA SER A 114 -9.09 10.66 4.98
C SER A 114 -8.87 11.81 4.00
N THR A 115 -8.80 13.05 4.50
CA THR A 115 -8.49 14.23 3.67
C THR A 115 -7.10 14.13 3.07
N GLU A 116 -6.12 13.69 3.86
CA GLU A 116 -4.74 13.52 3.42
C GLU A 116 -4.61 12.42 2.36
N TYR A 117 -5.24 11.27 2.59
CA TYR A 117 -5.28 10.16 1.64
C TYR A 117 -5.81 10.62 0.28
N ALA A 118 -6.96 11.29 0.26
CA ALA A 118 -7.59 11.77 -0.97
C ALA A 118 -6.71 12.78 -1.74
N ARG A 119 -5.83 13.52 -1.04
CA ARG A 119 -4.91 14.47 -1.66
C ARG A 119 -3.68 13.82 -2.27
N ARG A 120 -3.15 12.75 -1.67
CA ARG A 120 -1.83 12.21 -2.02
C ARG A 120 -1.84 10.88 -2.76
N VAL A 121 -2.95 10.14 -2.69
CA VAL A 121 -3.05 8.83 -3.34
C VAL A 121 -3.81 8.98 -4.65
N THR A 122 -3.10 8.74 -5.76
CA THR A 122 -3.74 8.61 -7.08
C THR A 122 -3.88 7.12 -7.40
N VAL A 123 -5.13 6.65 -7.47
CA VAL A 123 -5.43 5.29 -7.91
C VAL A 123 -5.41 5.24 -9.42
N LEU A 124 -4.42 4.55 -10.00
CA LEU A 124 -4.44 4.20 -11.41
C LEU A 124 -5.32 2.97 -11.60
N ASP A 125 -6.46 3.14 -12.26
CA ASP A 125 -7.24 2.03 -12.81
C ASP A 125 -6.75 1.74 -14.25
N PRO A 126 -5.98 0.66 -14.46
CA PRO A 126 -5.50 0.30 -15.79
C PRO A 126 -6.62 -0.15 -16.75
N PHE A 127 -7.85 -0.36 -16.27
CA PHE A 127 -9.00 -0.76 -17.09
C PHE A 127 -9.92 0.41 -17.45
N ALA A 128 -9.85 1.54 -16.74
CA ALA A 128 -10.64 2.74 -17.03
C ALA A 128 -10.33 3.35 -18.42
N MET A 129 -9.13 3.13 -18.97
CA MET A 129 -8.75 3.64 -20.31
C MET A 129 -9.37 2.88 -21.49
N ARG A 130 -10.16 1.81 -21.28
CA ARG A 130 -10.73 1.02 -22.39
C ARG A 130 -12.15 1.38 -22.82
N HIS A 131 -12.81 2.33 -22.16
CA HIS A 131 -14.10 2.84 -22.62
C HIS A 131 -13.96 4.10 -23.50
N GLY A 132 -13.10 4.00 -24.51
CA GLY A 132 -13.24 4.82 -25.71
C GLY A 132 -14.56 4.41 -26.38
N THR A 133 -15.51 5.33 -26.38
CA THR A 133 -16.83 5.21 -27.01
C THR A 133 -16.66 4.73 -28.45
N LEU A 134 -16.98 3.47 -28.73
CA LEU A 134 -17.15 3.01 -30.11
C LEU A 134 -18.43 3.69 -30.64
N PRO A 135 -18.38 4.38 -31.79
CA PRO A 135 -19.57 4.99 -32.37
C PRO A 135 -20.56 3.89 -32.78
N ASP A 136 -21.79 4.08 -32.30
CA ASP A 136 -22.98 3.31 -32.60
C ASP A 136 -23.03 2.91 -34.09
N SER A 137 -22.87 1.61 -34.35
CA SER A 137 -23.16 1.05 -35.67
C SER A 137 -23.50 -0.44 -35.62
N ASN A 138 -24.82 -0.66 -35.57
CA ASN A 138 -25.59 -1.67 -36.29
C ASN A 138 -26.18 -2.84 -35.45
N PRO A 139 -27.52 -2.95 -35.33
CA PRO A 139 -28.19 -4.02 -34.61
C PRO A 139 -28.37 -5.24 -35.51
N ARG A 140 -27.58 -6.31 -35.28
CA ARG A 140 -27.89 -7.64 -35.85
C ARG A 140 -27.65 -8.78 -34.87
N GLU A 141 -28.79 -9.37 -34.49
CA GLU A 141 -29.01 -10.78 -34.14
C GLU A 141 -28.36 -11.32 -32.85
N PHE A 142 -29.05 -11.05 -31.72
CA PHE A 142 -28.91 -11.81 -30.50
C PHE A 142 -29.59 -13.18 -30.67
N ARG A 143 -28.82 -14.27 -30.73
CA ARG A 143 -29.33 -15.63 -30.55
C ARG A 143 -29.39 -15.95 -29.05
N PRO A 144 -30.55 -16.34 -28.49
CA PRO A 144 -30.63 -16.72 -27.08
C PRO A 144 -30.28 -18.20 -26.98
N ASP A 145 -29.08 -18.50 -26.48
CA ASP A 145 -28.77 -19.77 -25.80
C ASP A 145 -27.32 -19.70 -25.30
N SER A 146 -27.12 -19.06 -24.13
CA SER A 146 -25.92 -19.28 -23.32
C SER A 146 -26.25 -18.95 -21.86
N PRO A 147 -25.83 -19.77 -20.88
CA PRO A 147 -26.36 -19.71 -19.52
C PRO A 147 -25.85 -18.47 -18.77
N ASP A 148 -26.77 -17.91 -18.02
CA ASP A 148 -26.66 -16.78 -17.10
C ASP A 148 -25.38 -16.83 -16.24
N MET A 149 -24.40 -15.99 -16.58
CA MET A 149 -23.32 -15.56 -15.69
C MET A 149 -23.59 -14.13 -15.21
N GLY A 150 -24.81 -13.88 -14.74
CA GLY A 150 -25.18 -12.68 -14.00
C GLY A 150 -24.88 -12.83 -12.51
N ALA A 151 -23.63 -12.60 -12.12
CA ALA A 151 -23.32 -12.17 -10.76
C ALA A 151 -22.66 -10.79 -10.85
N SER A 152 -23.52 -9.77 -10.76
CA SER A 152 -23.17 -8.37 -10.56
C SER A 152 -22.09 -8.25 -9.48
N TRP A 153 -20.94 -7.69 -9.85
CA TRP A 153 -19.85 -7.30 -8.96
C TRP A 153 -20.02 -5.85 -8.46
N GLU A 154 -21.22 -5.30 -8.59
CA GLU A 154 -21.61 -3.97 -8.13
C GLU A 154 -22.69 -4.11 -7.06
N ASP A 155 -22.25 -4.25 -5.80
CA ASP A 155 -22.91 -3.83 -4.55
C ASP A 155 -22.37 -4.62 -3.36
N SER A 156 -21.07 -4.49 -3.09
CA SER A 156 -20.54 -4.77 -1.75
C SER A 156 -19.97 -3.49 -1.18
N LEU A 157 -20.90 -2.58 -0.89
CA LEU A 157 -20.72 -1.54 0.10
C LEU A 157 -20.09 -2.17 1.35
N TRP A 158 -18.95 -1.63 1.75
CA TRP A 158 -18.24 -1.95 2.97
C TRP A 158 -19.21 -1.89 4.16
N HIS A 159 -19.77 -3.05 4.55
CA HIS A 159 -20.41 -3.18 5.84
C HIS A 159 -19.32 -3.13 6.90
N ALA A 160 -19.13 -1.95 7.49
CA ALA A 160 -18.46 -1.80 8.76
C ALA A 160 -19.26 -2.62 9.79
N SER A 161 -18.84 -3.86 10.03
CA SER A 161 -19.40 -4.67 11.10
C SER A 161 -18.92 -4.09 12.43
N GLU A 162 -19.87 -3.59 13.21
CA GLU A 162 -19.70 -3.19 14.59
C GLU A 162 -19.02 -4.32 15.39
N TRP A 163 -17.86 -4.02 15.96
CA TRP A 163 -17.14 -4.94 16.83
C TRP A 163 -17.80 -4.96 18.21
N VAL A 164 -18.44 -6.07 18.55
CA VAL A 164 -18.81 -6.40 19.92
C VAL A 164 -17.60 -7.02 20.62
N ALA A 165 -17.12 -6.33 21.67
CA ALA A 165 -16.09 -6.86 22.56
C ALA A 165 -16.66 -7.96 23.47
N SER A 166 -15.90 -9.04 23.65
CA SER A 166 -16.03 -9.99 24.77
C SER A 166 -14.64 -10.50 25.11
#